data_AF-A0A969L5I0-F1
#
_entry.id   AF-A0A969L5I0-F1
#
_cell.length_a   1.000
_cell.length_b   1.000
_cell.length_c   1.000
_cell.angle_alpha   90.00
_cell.angle_beta   90.00
_cell.angle_gamma   90.00
#
_symmetry.space_group_name_H-M   'P 1'
#
loop_
_entity.id
_entity.type
_entity.pdbx_description
1 polymer ?
#
loop_
_entity_poly.entity_id
_entity_poly.type
_entity_poly.pdbx_seq_one_letter_code
_entity_poly.pdbx_strand_id
1 'polypeptide(L)' 'MSPTIHRERGYRFFFFSREEPRMHVHVYCERGEAKFWLEPVIALAQNYGLSQRDLRIVQTIIEEQQDEFNNAWRRYFRS' A
#
# COMPACT_ATOMS: atom_id res chain seq x y z
N MET A 1 -10.13 -13.00 -3.32
CA MET A 1 -9.86 -12.16 -2.14
C MET A 1 -8.37 -11.91 -2.07
N SER A 2 -7.93 -10.66 -2.05
CA SER A 2 -6.52 -10.33 -1.85
C SER A 2 -6.14 -10.46 -0.36
N PRO A 3 -5.00 -11.09 -0.04
CA PRO A 3 -4.54 -11.15 1.35
C PRO A 3 -4.23 -9.76 1.85
N THR A 4 -4.54 -9.54 3.12
CA THR A 4 -4.21 -8.29 3.81
C THR A 4 -2.79 -8.43 4.34
N ILE A 5 -1.94 -7.47 4.02
CA ILE A 5 -0.54 -7.43 4.47
C ILE A 5 -0.50 -6.87 5.88
N HIS A 6 -1.13 -5.71 6.05
CA HIS A 6 -1.11 -4.95 7.30
C HIS A 6 -2.46 -4.26 7.53
N ARG A 7 -2.78 -4.02 8.79
CA ARG A 7 -3.91 -3.19 9.20
C ARG A 7 -3.51 -2.29 10.34
N GLU A 8 -3.72 -1.00 10.16
CA GLU A 8 -3.43 -0.02 11.19
C GLU A 8 -4.36 1.18 11.09
N ARG A 9 -4.88 1.65 12.23
CA ARG A 9 -5.69 2.88 12.31
C ARG A 9 -6.88 2.95 11.33
N GLY A 10 -7.45 1.79 10.97
CA GLY A 10 -8.55 1.70 9.99
C GLY A 10 -8.11 1.66 8.53
N TYR A 11 -6.80 1.70 8.25
CA TYR A 11 -6.22 1.48 6.94
C TYR A 11 -5.89 0.00 6.76
N ARG A 12 -6.32 -0.55 5.63
CA ARG A 12 -6.03 -1.93 5.21
C ARG A 12 -5.08 -1.90 4.02
N PHE A 13 -3.92 -2.53 4.18
CA PHE A 13 -2.90 -2.64 3.14
C PHE A 13 -2.97 -4.00 2.46
N PHE A 14 -2.95 -4.04 1.13
CA PHE A 14 -3.04 -5.28 0.35
C PHE A 14 -2.45 -5.15 -1.07
N PHE A 15 -2.27 -6.28 -1.75
CA PHE A 15 -1.82 -6.34 -3.16
C PHE A 15 -2.89 -6.95 -4.06
N PHE A 16 -2.96 -6.52 -5.32
CA PHE A 16 -3.77 -7.22 -6.34
C PHE A 16 -2.89 -8.15 -7.18
N SER A 17 -3.27 -9.43 -7.31
CA SER A 17 -2.46 -10.44 -8.01
C SER A 17 -2.34 -10.24 -9.52
N ARG A 18 -3.21 -9.43 -10.14
CA ARG A 18 -3.30 -9.26 -11.60
C ARG A 18 -2.95 -7.85 -12.05
N GLU A 19 -2.09 -7.18 -11.29
CA GLU A 19 -1.70 -5.80 -11.55
C GLU A 19 -0.25 -5.69 -12.07
N GLU A 20 0.21 -4.47 -12.26
CA GLU A 20 1.52 -4.08 -12.77
C GLU A 20 2.69 -4.72 -11.98
N PRO A 21 3.80 -5.10 -12.65
CA PRO A 21 4.98 -5.69 -12.01
C PRO A 21 5.76 -4.75 -11.08
N ARG A 22 5.51 -3.44 -11.13
CA ARG A 22 6.21 -2.48 -10.27
C ARG A 22 5.73 -2.61 -8.83
N MET A 23 6.64 -2.59 -7.86
CA MET A 23 6.30 -2.72 -6.43
C MET A 23 5.36 -1.62 -5.96
N HIS A 24 4.18 -2.01 -5.51
CA HIS A 24 3.13 -1.12 -5.04
C HIS A 24 2.29 -1.77 -3.96
N VAL A 25 1.62 -0.93 -3.16
CA VAL A 25 0.65 -1.35 -2.15
C VAL A 25 -0.64 -0.55 -2.32
N HIS A 26 -1.76 -1.24 -2.17
CA HIS A 26 -3.09 -0.62 -2.11
C HIS A 26 -3.51 -0.45 -0.66
N VAL A 27 -4.15 0.67 -0.39
CA VAL A 27 -4.59 1.08 0.93
C VAL A 27 -6.06 1.42 0.84
N TYR A 28 -6.88 0.72 1.62
CA TYR A 28 -8.30 0.96 1.70
C TYR A 28 -8.68 1.43 3.09
N CYS A 29 -9.56 2.42 3.18
CA CYS A 29 -10.20 2.88 4.41
C CYS A 29 -11.70 3.16 4.16
N GLU A 30 -12.45 3.47 5.20
CA GLU A 30 -13.89 3.77 5.10
C GLU A 30 -14.21 4.92 4.13
N ARG A 31 -13.25 5.82 3.90
CA ARG A 31 -13.41 7.01 3.07
C ARG A 31 -13.03 6.79 1.61
N GLY A 32 -12.31 5.72 1.29
CA GLY A 32 -11.81 5.49 -0.05
C GLY A 32 -10.59 4.60 -0.13
N GLU A 33 -9.88 4.69 -1.25
CA GLU A 33 -8.69 3.89 -1.52
C GLU A 33 -7.56 4.71 -2.13
N ALA A 34 -6.33 4.29 -1.89
CA ALA A 34 -5.14 4.87 -2.48
C ALA A 34 -4.14 3.78 -2.85
N LYS A 35 -3.31 4.08 -3.83
CA LYS A 35 -2.22 3.22 -4.28
C LYS A 35 -0.91 3.96 -4.11
N PHE A 36 0.08 3.30 -3.54
CA PHE A 36 1.43 3.83 -3.37
C PHE A 36 2.45 2.94 -4.09
N TRP A 37 3.40 3.57 -4.78
CA TRP A 37 4.61 2.92 -5.24
C TRP A 37 5.55 2.72 -4.05
N LEU A 38 6.27 1.61 -4.00
CA LEU A 38 7.30 1.35 -2.99
C LEU A 38 8.72 1.58 -3.53
N GLU A 39 8.89 1.49 -4.85
CA GLU A 39 10.18 1.70 -5.53
C GLU A 39 10.06 2.63 -6.75
N PRO A 40 11.12 3.40 -7.07
CA PRO A 40 12.37 3.55 -6.31
C PRO A 40 12.23 4.43 -5.06
N VAL A 41 11.12 5.17 -4.94
CA VAL A 41 10.77 5.98 -3.77
C VAL A 41 9.29 5.76 -3.44
N ILE A 42 8.93 5.89 -2.16
CA ILE A 42 7.55 5.79 -1.73
C ILE A 42 6.80 7.03 -2.24
N ALA A 43 5.82 6.81 -3.10
CA ALA A 43 5.09 7.89 -3.74
C ALA A 43 3.64 7.51 -4.01
N LEU A 44 2.73 8.47 -3.87
CA LEU A 44 1.34 8.29 -4.23
C LEU A 44 1.21 8.05 -5.73
N ALA A 45 0.61 6.92 -6.10
CA ALA A 45 0.32 6.56 -7.48
C ALA A 45 -1.10 6.99 -7.86
N GLN A 46 -2.07 6.69 -7.00
CA GLN A 46 -3.49 6.97 -7.20
C GLN A 46 -4.16 7.26 -5.88
N ASN A 47 -5.14 8.16 -5.89
CA ASN A 47 -5.95 8.49 -4.73
C ASN A 47 -7.42 8.61 -5.15
N TYR A 48 -8.28 7.87 -4.47
CA TYR A 48 -9.72 7.89 -4.60
C TYR A 48 -10.33 8.16 -3.22
N GLY A 49 -10.48 9.44 -2.89
CA GLY A 49 -11.24 9.89 -1.71
C GLY A 49 -10.45 10.08 -0.41
N LEU A 50 -9.17 9.70 -0.34
CA LEU A 50 -8.35 9.98 0.84
C LEU A 50 -7.96 11.46 0.87
N SER A 51 -8.04 12.07 2.05
CA SER A 51 -7.58 13.44 2.25
C SER A 51 -6.05 13.51 2.28
N GLN A 52 -5.47 14.69 2.05
CA GLN A 52 -4.01 14.89 2.20
C GLN A 52 -3.48 14.54 3.60
N ARG A 53 -4.33 14.56 4.63
CA ARG A 53 -3.96 14.12 5.97
C ARG A 53 -3.85 12.60 6.03
N ASP A 54 -4.84 11.91 5.47
CA ASP A 54 -4.88 10.44 5.43
C ASP A 54 -3.72 9.90 4.60
N LEU A 55 -3.47 10.51 3.43
CA LEU A 55 -2.34 10.16 2.58
C LEU A 55 -0.99 10.29 3.29
N ARG A 56 -0.79 11.35 4.08
CA ARG A 56 0.44 11.53 4.88
C ARG A 56 0.58 10.46 5.95
N ILE A 57 -0.49 10.14 6.67
CA ILE A 57 -0.48 9.08 7.69
C ILE A 57 -0.12 7.73 7.04
N VAL A 58 -0.78 7.40 5.92
CA VAL A 58 -0.54 6.17 5.18
C VAL A 58 0.90 6.11 4.67
N GLN A 59 1.40 7.20 4.10
CA GLN A 59 2.78 7.28 3.63
C GLN A 59 3.77 7.05 4.77
N THR A 60 3.58 7.69 5.94
CA THR A 60 4.43 7.47 7.11
C THR A 60 4.42 6.01 7.58
N ILE A 61 3.25 5.36 7.61
CA ILE A 61 3.16 3.92 7.96
C ILE A 61 3.96 3.06 6.97
N ILE A 62 3.85 3.35 5.67
CA ILE A 62 4.59 2.63 4.62
C ILE A 62 6.10 2.87 4.77
N GLU A 63 6.52 4.10 5.09
CA GLU A 63 7.93 4.45 5.29
C GLU A 63 8.52 3.78 6.55
N GLU A 64 7.79 3.79 7.67
CA GLU A 64 8.21 3.15 8.92
C GLU A 64 8.34 1.63 8.80
N GLN A 65 7.56 1.00 7.91
CA GLN A 65 7.51 -0.44 7.72
C GLN A 65 7.93 -0.85 6.29
N GLN A 66 8.75 -0.05 5.62
CA GLN A 66 9.09 -0.23 4.21
C GLN A 66 9.65 -1.63 3.92
N ASP A 67 10.53 -2.13 4.78
CA ASP A 67 11.11 -3.46 4.64
C ASP A 67 10.05 -4.57 4.70
N GLU A 68 9.05 -4.44 5.57
CA GLU A 68 7.96 -5.40 5.70
C GLU A 68 7.10 -5.42 4.43
N PHE A 69 6.70 -4.26 3.92
CA PHE A 69 5.94 -4.15 2.68
C PHE A 69 6.72 -4.69 1.48
N ASN A 70 8.00 -4.38 1.38
CA ASN A 70 8.88 -4.88 0.31
C ASN A 70 9.01 -6.41 0.37
N ASN A 71 9.25 -6.96 1.56
CA ASN A 71 9.36 -8.40 1.76
C ASN A 71 8.03 -9.12 1.50
N ALA A 72 6.90 -8.56 1.94
CA ALA A 72 5.57 -9.08 1.67
C ALA A 72 5.29 -9.10 0.17
N TRP A 73 5.61 -8.03 -0.56
CA TRP A 73 5.44 -7.97 -2.02
C TRP A 73 6.27 -9.05 -2.71
N ARG A 74 7.57 -9.15 -2.36
CA ARG A 74 8.47 -10.16 -2.93
C ARG A 74 7.97 -11.57 -2.66
N ARG A 75 7.48 -11.86 -1.45
CA ARG A 75 6.92 -13.16 -1.09
C ARG A 75 5.64 -13.46 -1.87
N TYR A 76 4.81 -12.45 -2.13
CA TYR A 76 3.54 -12.62 -2.82
C TYR A 76 3.70 -12.88 -4.32
N PHE A 77 4.62 -12.18 -4.99
CA PHE A 77 4.78 -12.25 -6.45
C PHE A 77 5.95 -13.13 -6.93
N ARG A 78 6.82 -13.62 -6.05
CA ARG A 78 7.88 -14.59 -6.41
C ARG A 78 7.49 -16.06 -6.22
N SER A 79 6.26 -16.35 -5.81
CA SER A 79 5.77 -17.73 -5.64
C SER A 79 5.06 -18.27 -6.87
#